data_AF-A0A837HSQ4-F1
#
_entry.id   AF-A0A837HSQ4-F1
#
_cell.length_a   1.000
_cell.length_b   1.000
_cell.length_c   1.000
_cell.angle_alpha   90.00
_cell.angle_beta   90.00
_cell.angle_gamma   90.00
#
_symmetry.space_group_name_H-M   'P 1'
#
loop_
_entity.id
_entity.type
_entity.pdbx_description
1 polymer ?
#
loop_
_entity_poly.entity_id
_entity_poly.type
_entity_poly.pdbx_seq_one_letter_code
_entity_poly.pdbx_strand_id
1 'polypeptide(L)' 'MNCPNCDKQIEVVREDESNNSKDGTVYTRTVCECKHCGTWITTEIPKENQKEE' A
#
# COMPACT_ATOMS: atom_id res chain seq x y z
N MET A 1 1.54 -0.06 -10.46
CA MET A 1 1.72 1.25 -9.82
C MET A 1 3.05 1.83 -10.31
N ASN A 2 3.13 3.13 -10.57
CA ASN A 2 4.36 3.78 -11.01
C ASN A 2 4.90 4.66 -9.87
N CYS A 3 6.22 4.73 -9.75
CA CYS A 3 6.88 5.60 -8.78
C CYS A 3 6.67 7.07 -9.18
N PRO A 4 6.10 7.93 -8.32
CA PRO A 4 5.85 9.33 -8.65
C PRO A 4 7.13 10.16 -8.81
N ASN A 5 8.29 9.60 -8.45
CA ASN A 5 9.58 10.29 -8.53
C ASN A 5 10.34 10.01 -9.84
N CYS A 6 10.21 8.81 -10.40
CA CYS A 6 10.97 8.41 -11.59
C CYS A 6 10.12 7.76 -12.69
N ASP A 7 8.81 7.68 -12.49
CA ASP A 7 7.80 7.06 -13.36
C ASP A 7 8.04 5.58 -13.71
N LYS A 8 9.06 4.96 -13.11
CA LYS A 8 9.34 3.53 -13.25
C LYS A 8 8.36 2.70 -12.46
N GLN A 9 8.29 1.42 -12.79
CA GLN A 9 7.47 0.46 -12.06
C GLN A 9 7.93 0.40 -10.61
N ILE A 10 6.96 0.49 -9.69
CA ILE A 10 7.19 0.25 -8.27
C ILE A 10 6.65 -1.14 -7.92
N GLU A 11 7.38 -1.87 -7.07
CA GLU A 11 7.05 -3.24 -6.69
C GLU A 11 6.54 -3.26 -5.25
N VAL A 12 5.57 -4.12 -4.97
CA VAL A 12 5.10 -4.36 -3.61
C VAL A 12 6.13 -5.25 -2.93
N VAL A 13 6.71 -4.77 -1.84
CA VAL A 13 7.71 -5.52 -1.06
C VAL A 13 7.13 -6.10 0.22
N ARG A 14 6.00 -5.56 0.70
CA ARG A 14 5.34 -6.03 1.91
C ARG A 14 3.85 -5.72 1.85
N GLU A 15 3.04 -6.64 2.36
CA GLU A 15 1.64 -6.40 2.65
C GLU A 15 1.34 -6.91 4.05
N ASP A 16 0.74 -6.05 4.86
CA ASP A 16 0.41 -6.30 6.26
C ASP A 16 -1.07 -5.96 6.47
N GLU A 17 -1.77 -6.74 7.27
CA GLU A 17 -3.09 -6.36 7.76
C GLU A 17 -2.96 -5.64 9.11
N SER A 18 -3.50 -4.45 9.20
CA SER A 18 -3.60 -3.69 10.44
C SER A 18 -5.06 -3.56 10.83
N ASN A 19 -5.38 -3.72 12.12
CA ASN A 19 -6.75 -3.50 12.60
C ASN A 19 -6.80 -2.28 13.51
N ASN A 20 -7.75 -1.39 13.26
CA ASN A 20 -8.07 -0.33 14.19
C ASN A 20 -8.87 -0.94 15.34
N SER A 21 -8.27 -0.98 16.54
CA SER A 21 -8.88 -1.57 17.72
C SER A 21 -10.08 -0.76 18.26
N LYS A 22 -10.28 0.48 17.82
CA LYS A 22 -11.40 1.32 18.26
C LYS A 22 -12.71 0.98 17.54
N ASP A 23 -12.63 0.77 16.23
CA ASP A 23 -13.82 0.62 15.37
C ASP A 23 -13.89 -0.78 14.72
N GLY A 24 -12.86 -1.61 14.89
CA GLY A 24 -12.77 -2.95 14.28
C GLY A 24 -12.41 -2.93 12.79
N THR A 25 -12.26 -1.75 12.18
CA THR A 25 -11.90 -1.61 10.76
C THR A 25 -10.53 -2.24 10.50
N VAL A 26 -10.48 -3.14 9.52
CA VAL A 26 -9.24 -3.75 9.04
C VAL A 26 -8.74 -2.95 7.85
N TYR A 27 -7.44 -2.66 7.85
CA TYR A 27 -6.72 -1.94 6.81
C TYR A 27 -5.70 -2.89 6.20
N THR A 28 -5.64 -2.91 4.88
CA THR A 28 -4.53 -3.50 4.15
C THR A 28 -3.46 -2.43 3.99
N ARG A 29 -2.32 -2.64 4.64
CA ARG A 29 -1.13 -1.82 4.52
C ARG A 29 -0.20 -2.46 3.49
N THR A 30 -0.02 -1.80 2.36
CA THR A 30 0.88 -2.24 1.30
C THR A 30 2.10 -1.32 1.28
N VAL A 31 3.30 -1.88 1.41
CA VAL A 31 4.57 -1.18 1.27
C VAL A 31 5.15 -1.51 -0.10
N CYS A 32 5.42 -0.47 -0.86
CA CYS A 32 5.99 -0.53 -2.19
C CYS A 32 7.39 0.10 -2.18
N GLU A 33 8.33 -0.52 -2.88
CA GLU A 33 9.69 -0.02 -3.06
C GLU A 33 10.00 0.13 -4.54
N CYS A 34 10.57 1.27 -4.93
CA CYS A 34 11.07 1.45 -6.28
C CYS A 34 12.54 1.08 -6.33
N LYS A 35 12.85 -0.08 -6.91
CA LYS A 35 14.24 -0.57 -7.08
C LYS A 35 15.13 0.34 -7.93
N HIS A 36 14.54 1.25 -8.71
CA HIS A 36 15.30 2.16 -9.59
C HIS A 36 15.82 3.41 -8.89
N CYS A 37 15.03 4.03 -8.01
CA CYS A 37 15.37 5.29 -7.36
C CYS A 37 15.39 5.19 -5.83
N GLY A 38 15.08 4.02 -5.26
CA GLY A 38 15.04 3.79 -3.83
C GLY A 38 13.88 4.48 -3.11
N THR A 39 12.84 4.91 -3.83
CA THR A 39 11.65 5.54 -3.22
C THR A 39 10.77 4.48 -2.55
N TRP A 40 10.30 4.79 -1.34
CA TRP A 40 9.37 3.96 -0.57
C TRP A 40 8.00 4.61 -0.55
N ILE A 41 6.96 3.83 -0.84
CA ILE A 41 5.56 4.26 -0.79
C ILE A 41 4.84 3.31 0.17
N THR A 42 3.99 3.84 1.02
CA THR A 42 3.13 3.02 1.89
C THR A 42 1.69 3.45 1.67
N THR A 43 0.82 2.51 1.34
CA THR A 43 -0.60 2.73 1.15
C THR A 43 -1.38 1.94 2.17
N GLU A 44 -2.26 2.60 2.92
CA GLU A 44 -3.22 1.95 3.81
C GLU A 44 -4.62 2.14 3.25
N ILE A 45 -5.28 1.03 2.94
CA ILE A 45 -6.62 1.03 2.37
C ILE A 45 -7.52 0.21 3.31
N PRO A 46 -8.63 0.76 3.82
CA PRO A 46 -9.59 -0.01 4.61
C PRO A 46 -10.18 -1.14 3.76
N LYS A 47 -10.20 -2.37 4.29
CA LYS A 47 -10.78 -3.55 3.63
C LYS A 47 -12.26 -3.37 3.28
N GLU A 48 -13.00 -2.55 4.05
CA GLU A 48 -14.40 -2.23 3.75
C GLU A 48 -14.60 -1.55 2.37
N ASN A 49 -13.57 -0.87 1.85
CA ASN A 49 -13.61 -0.24 0.53
C ASN A 49 -13.09 -1.12 -0.61
N GLN A 50 -12.75 -2.39 -0.37
CA GLN A 50 -12.43 -3.34 -1.45
C GLN A 50 -13.67 -4.00 -2.07
N LYS A 51 -14.83 -3.32 -2.06
CA LYS A 51 -15.91 -3.69 -2.98
C LYS A 51 -15.51 -3.28 -4.39
N GLU A 52 -15.05 -4.30 -5.12
CA GLU A 52 -14.84 -4.35 -6.55
C GLU A 52 -15.94 -3.60 -7.33
N GLU A 53 -15.53 -2.72 -8.25
CA GLU A 53 -16.34 -2.27 -9.39
C GLU A 53 -15.59 -2.66 -10.69
#